data_AF-A0A966RT66-F1
#
_entry.id   AF-A0A966RT66-F1
#
_cell.length_a   1.000
_cell.length_b   1.000
_cell.length_c   1.000
_cell.angle_alpha   90.00
_cell.angle_beta   90.00
_cell.angle_gamma   90.00
#
_symmetry.space_group_name_H-M   'P 1'
#
loop_
_entity.id
_entity.type
_entity.pdbx_description
1 polymer ?
#
loop_
_entity_poly.entity_id
_entity_poly.type
_entity_poly.pdbx_seq_one_letter_code
_entity_poly.pdbx_strand_id
1 'polypeptide(L)'
;MQREEAENYLHKKVESGITISPVLPEGIKNYLVDIDGTICDDIPNEEPERMATAKMYPDALETLNKWYDEGHLICFFTSRVESHRTVTEKWLNDNGFKYHSLLMGKPRGGNYHWIDNHLVKATRYNGKFTDLIEKEVTIEVFDDGHNTDS
;
A
#
# COMPACT_ATOMS: atom_id res chain seq x y z
N MET A 1 -15.76 3.60 -1.71
CA MET A 1 -15.54 4.06 -0.33
C MET A 1 -14.57 5.24 -0.38
N GLN A 2 -15.07 6.45 -0.14
CA GLN A 2 -14.24 7.66 -0.14
C GLN A 2 -13.39 7.72 1.15
N ARG A 3 -12.33 8.54 1.16
CA ARG A 3 -11.42 8.71 2.32
C ARG A 3 -12.16 8.97 3.65
N GLU A 4 -13.26 9.71 3.61
CA GLU A 4 -14.10 10.00 4.78
C GLU A 4 -14.74 8.73 5.38
N GLU A 5 -15.10 7.74 4.56
CA GLU A 5 -15.61 6.47 5.05
C GLU A 5 -14.49 5.63 5.67
N ALA A 6 -13.27 5.66 5.12
CA ALA A 6 -12.11 4.98 5.72
C ALA A 6 -11.72 5.58 7.08
N GLU A 7 -11.87 6.90 7.27
CA GLU A 7 -11.66 7.56 8.56
C GLU A 7 -12.70 7.14 9.61
N ASN A 8 -13.91 6.73 9.20
CA ASN A 8 -14.94 6.21 10.11
C ASN A 8 -14.64 4.78 10.63
N TYR A 9 -13.72 4.05 9.98
CA TYR A 9 -13.28 2.71 10.43
C TYR A 9 -12.20 2.76 11.51
N LEU A 10 -11.69 3.94 11.84
CA LEU A 10 -10.64 4.14 12.82
C LEU A 10 -11.19 4.07 14.25
N HIS A 11 -10.70 3.12 15.04
CA HIS A 11 -11.05 3.05 16.46
C HIS A 11 -10.23 4.03 17.28
N LYS A 12 -10.89 4.91 18.05
CA LYS A 12 -10.24 5.73 19.07
C LYS A 12 -9.54 4.82 20.07
N LYS A 13 -8.24 5.00 20.25
CA LYS A 13 -7.44 4.22 21.20
C LYS A 13 -6.96 5.13 22.33
N VAL A 14 -7.15 4.68 23.57
CA VAL A 14 -6.69 5.38 24.77
C VAL A 14 -5.75 4.43 25.52
N GLU A 15 -4.50 4.84 25.71
CA GLU A 15 -3.51 4.12 26.50
C GLU A 15 -3.10 4.98 27.69
N SER A 16 -3.17 4.43 28.90
CA SER A 16 -2.79 5.12 30.14
C SER A 16 -3.46 6.49 30.35
N GLY A 17 -4.70 6.66 29.86
CA GLY A 17 -5.47 7.90 29.95
C GLY A 17 -5.16 8.94 28.86
N ILE A 18 -4.24 8.65 27.95
CA ILE A 18 -3.89 9.52 26.82
C ILE A 18 -4.54 8.98 25.54
N THR A 19 -5.18 9.86 24.76
CA THR A 19 -5.68 9.50 23.43
C THR A 19 -4.50 9.37 22.48
N ILE A 20 -4.31 8.19 21.90
CA ILE A 20 -3.25 7.92 20.93
C ILE A 20 -3.81 7.80 19.52
N SER A 21 -2.92 7.70 18.52
CA SER A 21 -3.31 7.53 17.12
C SER A 21 -4.28 6.36 16.96
N PRO A 22 -5.37 6.55 16.20
CA PRO A 22 -6.35 5.49 16.02
C PRO A 22 -5.76 4.31 15.25
N VAL A 23 -6.33 3.13 15.48
CA VAL A 23 -5.89 1.88 14.84
C VAL A 23 -7.03 1.25 14.05
N LEU A 24 -6.67 0.44 13.06
CA LEU A 24 -7.64 -0.38 12.34
C LEU A 24 -8.17 -1.52 13.22
N PRO A 25 -9.37 -2.06 12.92
CA PRO A 25 -9.88 -3.26 13.55
C PRO A 25 -8.91 -4.45 13.39
N GLU A 26 -9.01 -5.42 14.29
CA GLU A 26 -8.20 -6.64 14.22
C GLU A 26 -8.40 -7.36 12.88
N GLY A 27 -7.29 -7.83 12.29
CA GLY A 27 -7.29 -8.50 10.98
C GLY A 27 -7.38 -7.55 9.77
N ILE A 28 -7.79 -6.29 9.95
CA ILE A 28 -7.87 -5.30 8.88
C ILE A 28 -6.52 -4.63 8.65
N LYS A 29 -6.11 -4.54 7.38
CA LYS A 29 -4.82 -3.97 6.97
C LYS A 29 -5.02 -2.70 6.15
N ASN A 30 -4.02 -1.83 6.20
CA ASN A 30 -3.85 -0.73 5.25
C ASN A 30 -2.71 -1.08 4.29
N TYR A 31 -3.06 -1.44 3.06
CA TYR A 31 -2.10 -1.78 2.02
C TYR A 31 -1.62 -0.52 1.32
N LEU A 32 -0.31 -0.28 1.38
CA LEU A 32 0.36 0.69 0.51
C LEU A 32 0.90 -0.03 -0.72
N VAL A 33 0.26 0.19 -1.86
CA VAL A 33 0.50 -0.56 -3.09
C VAL A 33 1.14 0.35 -4.13
N ASP A 34 2.29 -0.05 -4.67
CA ASP A 34 2.91 0.66 -5.78
C ASP A 34 2.12 0.47 -7.08
N ILE A 35 2.32 1.34 -8.07
CA ILE A 35 1.62 1.27 -9.35
C ILE A 35 2.52 0.65 -10.42
N ASP A 36 3.52 1.40 -10.86
CA ASP A 36 4.38 1.05 -11.99
C ASP A 36 5.25 -0.16 -11.64
N GLY A 37 5.23 -1.18 -12.51
CA GLY A 37 5.93 -2.45 -12.28
C GLY A 37 5.28 -3.36 -11.21
N THR A 38 4.16 -2.93 -10.61
CA THR A 38 3.45 -3.67 -9.56
C THR A 38 2.04 -4.06 -9.97
N ILE A 39 1.19 -3.12 -10.41
CA ILE A 39 -0.18 -3.43 -10.89
C ILE A 39 -0.32 -3.27 -12.41
N CYS A 40 0.72 -2.74 -13.05
CA CYS A 40 0.83 -2.59 -14.49
C CYS A 40 2.30 -2.62 -14.93
N ASP A 41 2.53 -2.47 -16.24
CA ASP A 41 3.86 -2.25 -16.81
C ASP A 41 4.66 -1.21 -16.01
N ASP A 42 5.99 -1.38 -15.96
CA ASP A 42 6.91 -0.42 -15.35
C ASP A 42 7.09 0.79 -16.27
N ILE A 43 6.50 1.92 -15.85
CA ILE A 43 6.51 3.19 -16.58
C ILE A 43 7.36 4.20 -15.80
N PRO A 44 8.49 4.69 -16.36
CA PRO A 44 9.25 5.76 -15.74
C PRO A 44 8.47 7.09 -15.78
N ASN A 45 8.70 7.96 -14.80
CA ASN A 45 8.11 9.30 -14.78
C ASN A 45 8.48 10.15 -16.01
N GLU A 46 9.61 9.82 -16.63
CA GLU A 46 10.13 10.48 -17.83
C GLU A 46 9.35 10.15 -19.10
N GLU A 47 8.43 9.16 -19.06
CA GLU A 47 7.59 8.74 -20.20
C GLU A 47 6.08 8.77 -19.85
N PRO A 48 5.53 9.93 -19.44
CA PRO A 48 4.16 10.05 -18.93
C PRO A 48 3.08 9.69 -19.98
N GLU A 49 3.39 9.79 -21.27
CA GLU A 49 2.49 9.40 -22.36
C GLU A 49 2.13 7.90 -22.33
N ARG A 50 2.97 7.05 -21.75
CA ARG A 50 2.72 5.61 -21.62
C ARG A 50 1.76 5.27 -20.47
N MET A 51 1.58 6.18 -19.49
CA MET A 51 0.80 5.92 -18.28
C MET A 51 -0.67 5.61 -18.58
N ALA A 52 -1.26 6.25 -19.59
CA ALA A 52 -2.67 6.09 -19.95
C ALA A 52 -2.98 4.74 -20.60
N THR A 53 -1.97 4.07 -21.17
CA THR A 53 -2.12 2.81 -21.91
C THR A 53 -1.30 1.68 -21.30
N ALA A 54 -0.77 1.88 -20.09
CA ALA A 54 0.00 0.86 -19.37
C ALA A 54 -0.84 -0.42 -19.25
N LYS A 55 -0.24 -1.58 -19.54
CA LYS A 55 -0.95 -2.85 -19.48
C LYS A 55 -1.15 -3.25 -18.01
N MET A 56 -2.41 -3.41 -17.61
CA MET A 56 -2.78 -3.87 -16.27
C MET A 56 -2.41 -5.34 -16.06
N TYR A 57 -2.04 -5.70 -14.83
CA TYR A 57 -1.90 -7.08 -14.38
C TYR A 57 -3.23 -7.59 -13.81
N PRO A 58 -3.87 -8.62 -14.43
CA PRO A 58 -5.20 -9.06 -14.00
C PRO A 58 -5.27 -9.65 -12.59
N ASP A 59 -4.21 -10.33 -12.16
CA ASP A 59 -4.07 -10.92 -10.82
C ASP A 59 -3.98 -9.86 -9.72
N ALA A 60 -3.35 -8.70 -10.03
CA ALA A 60 -3.35 -7.54 -9.14
C ALA A 60 -4.77 -6.98 -8.96
N LEU A 61 -5.52 -6.83 -10.05
CA LEU A 61 -6.90 -6.32 -9.99
C LEU A 61 -7.79 -7.23 -9.13
N GLU A 62 -7.76 -8.54 -9.39
CA GLU A 62 -8.55 -9.52 -8.64
C GLU A 62 -8.19 -9.49 -7.15
N THR A 63 -6.89 -9.53 -6.83
CA THR A 63 -6.40 -9.58 -5.45
C THR A 63 -6.74 -8.32 -4.67
N LEU A 64 -6.49 -7.14 -5.25
CA LEU A 64 -6.74 -5.86 -4.57
C LEU A 64 -8.24 -5.61 -4.37
N ASN A 65 -9.08 -5.95 -5.36
CA ASN A 65 -10.52 -5.82 -5.22
C ASN A 65 -11.09 -6.82 -4.21
N LYS A 66 -10.54 -8.04 -4.11
CA LYS A 66 -10.89 -8.97 -3.03
C LYS A 66 -10.55 -8.39 -1.65
N TRP A 67 -9.33 -7.90 -1.45
CA TRP A 67 -8.93 -7.27 -0.18
C TRP A 67 -9.82 -6.07 0.17
N TYR A 68 -10.16 -5.27 -0.83
CA TYR A 68 -11.11 -4.17 -0.66
C TYR A 68 -12.48 -4.66 -0.16
N ASP A 69 -13.03 -5.69 -0.79
CA ASP A 69 -14.34 -6.26 -0.43
C ASP A 69 -14.31 -6.99 0.93
N GLU A 70 -13.14 -7.46 1.37
CA GLU A 70 -12.87 -7.98 2.73
C GLU A 70 -12.75 -6.86 3.79
N GLY A 71 -12.83 -5.59 3.39
CA GLY A 71 -12.78 -4.43 4.28
C GLY A 71 -11.38 -3.89 4.55
N HIS A 72 -10.36 -4.36 3.83
CA HIS A 72 -9.02 -3.77 3.89
C HIS A 72 -8.97 -2.41 3.20
N LEU A 73 -8.10 -1.54 3.72
CA LEU A 73 -7.81 -0.27 3.07
C LEU A 73 -6.75 -0.47 1.99
N ILE A 74 -7.02 0.06 0.81
CA ILE A 74 -6.13 0.06 -0.35
C ILE A 74 -5.73 1.50 -0.63
N CYS A 75 -4.45 1.80 -0.43
CA CYS A 75 -3.84 3.07 -0.76
C CYS A 75 -2.78 2.85 -1.86
N PHE A 76 -2.98 3.44 -3.03
CA PHE A 76 -1.92 3.49 -4.01
C PHE A 76 -0.85 4.50 -3.59
N PHE A 77 0.42 4.08 -3.58
CA PHE A 77 1.57 4.87 -3.16
C PHE A 77 2.65 4.82 -4.23
N THR A 78 2.70 5.85 -5.07
CA THR A 78 3.45 5.87 -6.34
C THR A 78 4.49 6.98 -6.37
N SER A 79 5.60 6.74 -7.08
CA SER A 79 6.61 7.76 -7.36
C SER A 79 6.21 8.74 -8.45
N ARG A 80 5.08 8.51 -9.14
CA ARG A 80 4.49 9.52 -10.03
C ARG A 80 4.28 10.82 -9.26
N VAL A 81 4.53 11.94 -9.93
CA VAL A 81 4.38 13.28 -9.35
C VAL A 81 2.94 13.79 -9.49
N GLU A 82 2.57 14.80 -8.71
CA GLU A 82 1.21 15.37 -8.69
C GLU A 82 0.68 15.78 -10.08
N SER A 83 1.54 16.24 -11.00
CA SER A 83 1.14 16.55 -12.38
C SER A 83 0.58 15.35 -13.14
N HIS A 84 0.85 14.12 -12.70
CA HIS A 84 0.35 12.87 -13.29
C HIS A 84 -0.87 12.31 -12.55
N ARG A 85 -1.42 13.00 -11.56
CA ARG A 85 -2.57 12.52 -10.77
C ARG A 85 -3.77 12.20 -11.66
N THR A 86 -4.18 13.14 -12.51
CA THR A 86 -5.38 12.99 -13.34
C THR A 86 -5.31 11.77 -14.26
N VAL A 87 -4.16 11.54 -14.92
CA VAL A 87 -3.99 10.36 -15.79
C VAL A 87 -3.97 9.06 -14.98
N THR A 88 -3.39 9.10 -13.77
CA THR A 88 -3.31 7.93 -12.88
C THR A 88 -4.69 7.56 -12.34
N GLU A 89 -5.45 8.52 -11.80
CA GLU A 89 -6.81 8.29 -11.30
C GLU A 89 -7.74 7.81 -12.41
N LYS A 90 -7.64 8.41 -13.61
CA LYS A 90 -8.41 7.95 -14.76
C LYS A 90 -8.08 6.49 -15.11
N TRP A 91 -6.79 6.16 -15.20
CA TRP A 91 -6.36 4.79 -15.52
C TRP A 91 -6.84 3.77 -14.47
N LEU A 92 -6.72 4.10 -13.18
CA LEU A 92 -7.20 3.23 -12.09
C LEU A 92 -8.71 2.98 -12.18
N ASN A 93 -9.49 4.03 -12.43
CA ASN A 93 -10.94 3.95 -12.57
C ASN A 93 -11.37 3.18 -13.81
N ASP A 94 -10.76 3.46 -14.97
CA ASP A 94 -11.05 2.78 -16.24
C ASP A 94 -10.78 1.28 -16.15
N ASN A 95 -9.75 0.88 -15.39
CA ASN A 95 -9.38 -0.52 -15.18
C ASN A 95 -10.12 -1.19 -14.00
N GLY A 96 -10.97 -0.45 -13.27
CA GLY A 96 -11.84 -1.00 -12.23
C GLY A 96 -11.17 -1.30 -10.88
N PHE A 97 -10.03 -0.67 -10.57
CA PHE A 97 -9.42 -0.80 -9.25
C PHE A 97 -10.29 -0.10 -8.19
N LYS A 98 -10.62 -0.82 -7.12
CA LYS A 98 -11.26 -0.26 -5.93
C LYS A 98 -10.17 0.18 -4.94
N TYR A 99 -10.18 1.46 -4.57
CA TYR A 99 -9.18 2.01 -3.65
C TYR A 99 -9.78 3.15 -2.79
N HIS A 100 -9.04 3.54 -1.77
CA HIS A 100 -9.46 4.54 -0.78
C HIS A 100 -8.64 5.83 -0.89
N SER A 101 -7.36 5.71 -1.24
CA SER A 101 -6.45 6.85 -1.34
C SER A 101 -5.36 6.65 -2.38
N LEU A 102 -4.84 7.77 -2.91
CA LEU A 102 -3.72 7.83 -3.83
C LEU A 102 -2.71 8.88 -3.32
N LEU A 103 -1.54 8.40 -2.90
CA LEU A 103 -0.40 9.21 -2.47
C LEU A 103 0.64 9.26 -3.60
N MET A 104 0.89 10.47 -4.08
CA MET A 104 1.86 10.76 -5.14
C MET A 104 3.21 11.15 -4.51
N GLY A 105 4.27 11.11 -5.31
CA GLY A 105 5.59 11.62 -4.91
C GLY A 105 6.35 10.72 -3.94
N LYS A 106 6.06 9.42 -3.90
CA LYS A 106 6.90 8.42 -3.19
C LYS A 106 8.38 8.59 -3.63
N PRO A 107 9.34 8.60 -2.69
CA PRO A 107 10.77 8.67 -3.03
C PRO A 107 11.18 7.58 -4.04
N ARG A 108 12.03 7.90 -5.00
CA ARG A 108 12.52 6.96 -6.03
C ARG A 108 13.73 6.19 -5.52
N GLY A 109 13.93 4.95 -5.99
CA GLY A 109 15.17 4.19 -5.76
C GLY A 109 15.01 2.77 -5.18
N GLY A 110 13.79 2.36 -4.80
CA GLY A 110 13.47 0.96 -4.48
C GLY A 110 14.02 0.41 -3.15
N ASN A 111 15.11 0.96 -2.61
CA ASN A 111 15.70 0.55 -1.33
C ASN A 111 15.03 1.26 -0.14
N TYR A 112 13.80 0.86 0.17
CA TYR A 112 13.01 1.46 1.24
C TYR A 112 13.22 0.74 2.58
N HIS A 113 13.44 1.52 3.64
CA HIS A 113 13.37 1.06 5.03
C HIS A 113 12.28 1.90 5.72
N TRP A 114 11.15 1.28 6.07
CA TRP A 114 10.03 1.97 6.71
C TRP A 114 10.14 1.80 8.23
N ILE A 115 10.30 2.92 8.93
CA ILE A 115 10.28 3.00 10.39
C ILE A 115 8.97 3.65 10.82
N ASP A 116 8.22 2.98 11.70
CA ASP A 116 6.95 3.44 12.23
C ASP A 116 6.80 2.97 13.68
N ASN A 117 6.07 3.72 14.52
CA ASN A 117 5.76 3.29 15.88
C ASN A 117 4.58 2.29 15.92
N HIS A 118 3.91 2.05 14.79
CA HIS A 118 2.94 0.98 14.60
C HIS A 118 3.56 -0.21 13.84
N LEU A 119 2.91 -1.37 13.92
CA LEU A 119 3.35 -2.57 13.19
C LEU A 119 3.28 -2.33 11.67
N VAL A 120 4.43 -2.37 11.01
CA VAL A 120 4.54 -2.37 9.56
C VAL A 120 4.88 -3.78 9.08
N LYS A 121 4.19 -4.23 8.04
CA LYS A 121 4.51 -5.48 7.33
C LYS A 121 5.04 -5.13 5.94
N ALA A 122 6.21 -5.64 5.60
CA ALA A 122 6.79 -5.48 4.27
C ALA A 122 6.57 -6.76 3.44
N THR A 123 6.09 -6.61 2.22
CA THR A 123 5.99 -7.71 1.25
C THR A 123 6.58 -7.25 -0.06
N ARG A 124 7.56 -7.99 -0.57
CA ARG A 124 8.17 -7.70 -1.87
C ARG A 124 7.38 -8.39 -2.97
N TYR A 125 6.84 -7.61 -3.89
CA TYR A 125 6.26 -8.13 -5.13
C TYR A 125 7.36 -8.69 -6.04
N ASN A 126 7.17 -9.91 -6.54
CA ASN A 126 8.11 -10.60 -7.43
C ASN A 126 7.46 -11.01 -8.76
N GLY A 127 6.44 -10.28 -9.21
CA GLY A 127 5.82 -10.46 -10.54
C GLY A 127 4.52 -11.27 -10.58
N LYS A 128 3.99 -11.72 -9.44
CA LYS A 128 2.65 -12.34 -9.34
C LYS A 128 1.99 -12.01 -8.01
N PHE A 129 0.69 -11.74 -8.05
CA PHE A 129 -0.17 -11.71 -6.88
C PHE A 129 -0.67 -13.12 -6.60
N THR A 130 -0.32 -13.64 -5.42
CA THR A 130 -0.79 -14.92 -4.90
C THR A 130 -1.31 -14.72 -3.49
N ASP A 131 -1.86 -15.77 -2.89
CA ASP A 131 -2.13 -15.77 -1.45
C ASP A 131 -0.84 -15.47 -0.68
N LEU A 132 -0.98 -14.64 0.37
CA LEU A 132 0.10 -14.34 1.29
C LEU A 132 0.42 -15.58 2.13
N ILE A 133 1.70 -15.91 2.24
CA ILE A 133 2.20 -17.00 3.08
C ILE A 133 3.14 -16.44 4.16
N GLU A 134 3.25 -17.14 5.27
CA GLU A 134 4.18 -16.81 6.34
C GLU A 134 5.55 -17.45 6.09
N LYS A 135 6.61 -16.69 6.38
CA LYS A 135 8.00 -17.14 6.23
C LYS A 135 8.90 -16.37 7.19
N GLU A 136 9.82 -17.07 7.84
CA GLU A 136 10.90 -16.46 8.62
C GLU A 136 11.99 -15.90 7.69
N VAL A 137 12.40 -14.66 7.96
CA VAL A 137 13.46 -13.95 7.22
C VAL A 137 14.29 -13.11 8.19
N THR A 138 15.59 -12.97 7.91
CA THR A 138 16.45 -12.03 8.66
C THR A 138 16.18 -10.60 8.21
N ILE A 139 15.97 -9.71 9.17
CA ILE A 139 15.73 -8.28 8.95
C ILE A 139 16.59 -7.45 9.90
N GLU A 140 16.74 -6.16 9.59
CA GLU A 140 17.32 -5.19 10.52
C GLU A 140 16.22 -4.68 11.46
N VAL A 141 16.48 -4.70 12.76
CA VAL A 141 15.60 -4.16 13.81
C VAL A 141 16.40 -3.29 14.77
N PHE A 142 15.72 -2.43 15.52
CA PHE A 142 16.35 -1.70 16.62
C PHE A 142 16.71 -2.67 17.76
N ASP A 143 17.85 -2.44 18.40
CA ASP A 143 18.18 -3.11 19.64
C ASP A 143 17.37 -2.50 20.80
N ASP A 144 16.43 -3.27 21.34
CA ASP A 144 15.56 -2.87 22.45
C ASP A 144 16.03 -3.45 23.80
N GLY A 145 17.19 -4.13 23.83
CA GLY A 145 17.73 -4.77 25.02
C GLY A 145 17.03 -6.08 25.42
N HIS A 146 16.06 -6.54 24.63
CA HIS A 146 15.36 -7.82 24.82
C HIS A 146 15.77 -8.88 23.79
N ASN A 147 16.80 -8.63 23.01
CA ASN A 147 17.35 -9.54 22.00
C ASN A 147 18.12 -10.70 22.65
N THR A 148 17.40 -11.59 23.34
CA THR A 148 17.85 -12.97 23.57
C THR A 148 17.21 -13.85 22.51
N ASP A 149 17.85 -13.94 21.35
CA ASP A 149 17.44 -14.88 20.31
C ASP A 149 17.68 -16.33 20.77
N SER A 150 16.71 -17.19 20.50
CA SER A 150 16.92 -18.63 20.33
C SER A 150 16.35 -19.05 18.99
#